data_AF-A0A4Q3RYZ4-F1
#
_entry.id   AF-A0A4Q3RYZ4-F1
#
_cell.length_a   1.000
_cell.length_b   1.000
_cell.length_c   1.000
_cell.angle_alpha   90.00
_cell.angle_beta   90.00
_cell.angle_gamma   90.00
#
_symmetry.space_group_name_H-M   'P 1'
#
loop_
_entity.id
_entity.type
_entity.pdbx_description
1 polymer ?
#
loop_
_entity_poly.entity_id
_entity_poly.type
_entity_poly.pdbx_seq_one_letter_code
_entity_poly.pdbx_strand_id
1 'polypeptide(L)'
;DTINFCKENGYVETLMGRKRWLRDINSANFTVRGFAERNAINSPIQGTAADMIKLAMIKISQELKTQNFKSKMLLQVHDELVFDVLKEELDDIKPVILNSMQTAMKLPNEVPTDAELGFGNNWLEAH
;
A
#
# COMPACT_ATOMS: atom_id res chain seq x y z
N ASP A 1 15.06 10.94 -14.68
CA ASP A 1 13.76 11.61 -14.94
C ASP A 1 13.09 12.15 -13.69
N THR A 2 12.75 11.34 -12.68
CA THR A 2 12.04 11.78 -11.47
C THR A 2 12.70 12.95 -10.71
N ILE A 3 14.04 12.95 -10.58
CA ILE A 3 14.76 14.06 -9.95
C ILE A 3 14.61 15.35 -10.75
N ASN A 4 14.72 15.29 -12.08
CA ASN A 4 14.60 16.47 -12.95
C ASN A 4 13.18 17.03 -12.87
N PHE A 5 12.17 16.17 -12.96
CA PHE A 5 10.77 16.56 -12.74
C PHE A 5 10.62 17.27 -11.38
N CYS A 6 11.19 16.72 -10.30
CA CYS A 6 11.12 17.32 -8.99
C CYS A 6 11.84 18.67 -8.90
N LYS A 7 12.97 18.84 -9.60
CA LYS A 7 13.70 20.13 -9.65
C LYS A 7 12.89 21.22 -10.35
N GLU A 8 12.16 20.86 -11.40
CA GLU A 8 11.30 21.77 -12.16
C GLU A 8 9.99 22.10 -11.43
N ASN A 9 9.37 21.10 -10.81
CA ASN A 9 8.01 21.23 -10.25
C ASN A 9 7.98 21.43 -8.72
N GLY A 10 9.07 21.12 -8.01
CA GLY A 10 9.17 21.21 -6.55
C GLY A 10 8.53 20.03 -5.78
N TYR A 11 8.01 19.02 -6.48
CA TYR A 11 7.41 17.83 -5.89
C TYR A 11 7.61 16.58 -6.75
N VAL A 12 7.35 15.44 -6.13
CA VAL A 12 7.10 14.15 -6.79
C VAL A 12 5.74 13.62 -6.35
N GLU A 13 5.17 12.67 -7.08
CA GLU A 13 3.85 12.11 -6.77
C GLU A 13 3.79 10.59 -6.92
N THR A 14 2.84 9.97 -6.20
CA THR A 14 2.51 8.55 -6.33
C THR A 14 1.66 8.30 -7.59
N LEU A 15 1.43 7.04 -7.96
CA LEU A 15 0.53 6.70 -9.07
C LEU A 15 -0.92 7.21 -8.86
N MET A 16 -1.33 7.39 -7.61
CA MET A 16 -2.64 7.94 -7.25
C MET A 16 -2.64 9.48 -7.11
N GLY A 17 -1.54 10.15 -7.50
CA GLY A 17 -1.43 11.60 -7.50
C GLY A 17 -1.15 12.24 -6.13
N ARG A 18 -0.79 11.45 -5.10
CA ARG A 18 -0.42 12.02 -3.80
C ARG A 18 0.96 12.66 -3.89
N LYS A 19 1.04 13.95 -3.59
CA LYS A 19 2.26 14.75 -3.73
C LYS A 19 3.15 14.74 -2.49
N ARG A 20 4.46 14.67 -2.71
CA ARG A 20 5.52 14.96 -1.73
C ARG A 20 6.32 16.16 -2.21
N TRP A 21 6.17 17.29 -1.51
CA TRP A 21 6.93 18.51 -1.76
C TRP A 21 8.35 18.39 -1.21
N LEU A 22 9.34 18.78 -2.01
CA LEU A 22 10.76 18.69 -1.68
C LEU A 22 11.42 20.05 -1.96
N ARG A 23 11.22 20.99 -1.02
CA ARG A 23 11.72 22.38 -1.12
C ARG A 23 13.23 22.46 -1.32
N ASP A 24 13.94 21.48 -0.78
CA ASP A 24 15.40 21.40 -0.77
C ASP A 24 16.00 20.77 -2.04
N ILE A 25 15.18 20.38 -3.03
CA ILE A 25 15.65 19.71 -4.25
C ILE A 25 16.63 20.57 -5.08
N ASN A 26 16.56 21.89 -4.93
CA ASN A 26 17.45 22.86 -5.57
C ASN A 26 18.42 23.53 -4.59
N SER A 27 18.58 23.00 -3.36
CA SER A 27 19.47 23.57 -2.35
C SER A 27 20.90 23.66 -2.86
N ALA A 28 21.59 24.79 -2.60
CA ALA A 28 23.01 24.94 -2.91
C ALA A 28 23.89 24.01 -2.06
N ASN A 29 23.43 23.63 -0.87
CA ASN A 29 24.12 22.68 0.00
C ASN A 29 23.99 21.26 -0.56
N PHE A 30 25.11 20.68 -0.95
CA PHE A 30 25.17 19.37 -1.60
C PHE A 30 24.55 18.25 -0.74
N THR A 31 24.79 18.24 0.57
CA THR A 31 24.27 17.22 1.49
C THR A 31 22.74 17.29 1.58
N VAL A 32 22.21 18.51 1.72
CA VAL A 32 20.76 18.76 1.81
C VAL A 32 20.08 18.38 0.49
N ARG A 33 20.65 18.82 -0.64
CA ARG A 33 20.15 18.46 -1.97
C ARG A 33 20.18 16.95 -2.22
N GLY A 34 21.28 16.28 -1.86
CA GLY A 34 21.41 14.83 -2.03
C GLY A 34 20.38 14.05 -1.20
N PHE A 35 20.01 14.53 -0.01
CA PHE A 35 18.92 13.94 0.76
C PHE A 35 17.56 14.15 0.08
N ALA A 36 17.29 15.34 -0.44
CA ALA A 36 16.06 15.62 -1.20
C ALA A 36 15.96 14.75 -2.47
N GLU A 37 17.05 14.56 -3.21
CA GLU A 37 17.10 13.71 -4.40
C GLU A 37 16.81 12.24 -4.08
N ARG A 38 17.37 11.69 -2.99
CA ARG A 38 17.02 10.33 -2.53
C ARG A 38 15.56 10.20 -2.16
N ASN A 39 15.00 11.21 -1.49
CA ASN A 39 13.57 11.23 -1.16
C ASN A 39 12.70 11.35 -2.42
N ALA A 40 13.13 12.10 -3.43
CA ALA A 40 12.42 12.22 -4.70
C ALA A 40 12.29 10.87 -5.41
N ILE A 41 13.30 10.01 -5.31
CA ILE A 41 13.27 8.64 -5.85
C ILE A 41 12.38 7.73 -4.99
N ASN A 42 12.53 7.76 -3.67
CA ASN A 42 11.88 6.79 -2.79
C ASN A 42 10.39 7.09 -2.53
N SER A 43 10.01 8.36 -2.47
CA SER A 43 8.66 8.76 -2.07
C SER A 43 7.55 8.27 -3.02
N PRO A 44 7.72 8.31 -4.36
CA PRO A 44 6.74 7.74 -5.29
C PRO A 44 6.55 6.25 -5.09
N ILE A 45 7.64 5.50 -4.84
CA ILE A 45 7.61 4.03 -4.69
C ILE A 45 6.88 3.65 -3.40
N GLN A 46 7.39 4.11 -2.25
CA GLN A 46 6.80 3.80 -0.94
C GLN A 46 5.40 4.39 -0.81
N GLY A 47 5.19 5.59 -1.35
CA GLY A 47 3.88 6.24 -1.35
C GLY A 47 2.87 5.47 -2.19
N THR A 48 3.26 4.93 -3.35
CA THR A 48 2.37 4.10 -4.17
C THR A 48 2.00 2.79 -3.47
N ALA A 49 2.96 2.13 -2.81
CA ALA A 49 2.67 0.95 -1.99
C ALA A 49 1.69 1.28 -0.84
N ALA A 50 1.90 2.42 -0.17
CA ALA A 50 1.00 2.90 0.86
C ALA A 50 -0.40 3.30 0.34
N ASP A 51 -0.52 3.70 -0.93
CA ASP A 51 -1.82 3.93 -1.57
C ASP A 51 -2.52 2.60 -1.87
N MET A 52 -1.79 1.64 -2.44
CA MET A 52 -2.30 0.30 -2.75
C MET A 52 -2.91 -0.39 -1.53
N ILE A 53 -2.16 -0.45 -0.42
CA ILE A 53 -2.63 -1.13 0.79
C ILE A 53 -3.87 -0.45 1.38
N LYS A 54 -3.94 0.89 1.34
CA LYS A 54 -5.11 1.64 1.83
C LYS A 54 -6.34 1.41 0.95
N LEU A 55 -6.16 1.35 -0.36
CA LEU A 55 -7.24 0.98 -1.28
C LEU A 55 -7.72 -0.45 -1.03
N ALA A 56 -6.80 -1.39 -0.78
CA ALA A 56 -7.14 -2.76 -0.40
C ALA A 56 -7.94 -2.79 0.90
N MET A 57 -7.51 -2.04 1.93
CA MET A 57 -8.22 -1.95 3.21
C MET A 57 -9.66 -1.42 3.04
N ILE A 58 -9.85 -0.37 2.24
CA ILE A 58 -11.18 0.19 1.95
C ILE A 58 -12.05 -0.86 1.24
N LYS A 59 -11.50 -1.52 0.22
CA LYS A 59 -12.20 -2.54 -0.56
C LYS A 59 -12.61 -3.74 0.30
N ILE A 60 -11.69 -4.27 1.10
CA ILE A 60 -11.95 -5.36 2.05
C ILE A 60 -13.04 -4.95 3.02
N SER A 61 -12.94 -3.76 3.63
CA SER A 61 -13.96 -3.29 4.56
C SER A 61 -15.35 -3.18 3.95
N GLN A 62 -15.44 -2.78 2.67
CA GLN A 62 -16.71 -2.74 1.93
C GLN A 62 -17.26 -4.13 1.63
N GLU A 63 -16.41 -5.07 1.21
CA GLU A 63 -16.81 -6.45 0.94
C GLU A 63 -17.28 -7.16 2.20
N LEU A 64 -16.53 -7.05 3.30
CA LEU A 64 -16.91 -7.64 4.59
C LEU A 64 -18.29 -7.14 5.05
N LYS A 65 -18.55 -5.84 4.88
CA LYS A 65 -19.85 -5.24 5.21
C LYS A 65 -20.97 -5.71 4.28
N THR A 66 -20.72 -5.75 2.98
CA THR A 66 -21.72 -6.15 1.97
C THR A 66 -22.15 -7.61 2.14
N GLN A 67 -21.19 -8.48 2.44
CA GLN A 67 -21.42 -9.92 2.63
C GLN A 67 -21.77 -10.28 4.08
N ASN A 68 -21.90 -9.29 4.96
CA ASN A 68 -22.29 -9.43 6.38
C ASN A 68 -21.34 -10.26 7.27
N PHE A 69 -20.07 -10.39 6.89
CA PHE A 69 -19.04 -11.02 7.72
C PHE A 69 -18.97 -10.36 9.11
N LYS A 70 -18.73 -11.18 10.13
CA LYS A 70 -18.49 -10.73 11.52
C LYS A 70 -17.01 -10.61 11.85
N SER A 71 -16.16 -11.31 11.09
CA SER A 71 -14.71 -11.19 11.10
C SER A 71 -14.25 -9.75 10.89
N LYS A 72 -13.07 -9.41 11.45
CA LYS A 72 -12.57 -8.02 11.49
C LYS A 72 -11.11 -7.95 11.10
N MET A 73 -10.75 -6.91 10.35
CA MET A 73 -9.37 -6.47 10.22
C MET A 73 -8.92 -5.84 11.55
N LEU A 74 -7.84 -6.34 12.13
CA LEU A 74 -7.32 -5.89 13.42
C LEU A 74 -6.17 -4.90 13.26
N LEU A 75 -5.20 -5.25 12.42
CA LEU A 75 -3.92 -4.55 12.33
C LEU A 75 -3.46 -4.46 10.88
N GLN A 76 -2.66 -3.44 10.62
CA GLN A 76 -1.90 -3.29 9.39
C GLN A 76 -0.44 -3.08 9.76
N VAL A 77 0.45 -3.84 9.14
CA VAL A 77 1.91 -3.76 9.32
C VAL A 77 2.55 -3.72 7.96
N HIS A 78 2.96 -2.52 7.52
CA HIS A 78 3.53 -2.32 6.18
C HIS A 78 2.64 -2.84 5.04
N ASP A 79 2.93 -3.99 4.48
CA ASP A 79 2.20 -4.67 3.41
C ASP A 79 1.28 -5.80 3.91
N GLU A 80 1.30 -6.09 5.21
CA GLU A 80 0.50 -7.13 5.84
C GLU A 80 -0.78 -6.59 6.49
N LEU A 81 -1.89 -7.33 6.36
CA LEU A 81 -3.16 -7.09 7.05
C LEU A 81 -3.52 -8.31 7.90
N VAL A 82 -3.72 -8.08 9.20
CA VAL A 82 -4.05 -9.13 10.16
C VAL A 82 -5.53 -9.10 10.49
N PHE A 83 -6.17 -10.27 10.49
CA PHE A 83 -7.61 -10.42 10.70
C PHE A 83 -7.91 -11.34 11.90
N ASP A 84 -8.95 -10.99 12.65
CA ASP A 84 -9.65 -11.91 13.54
C ASP A 84 -10.83 -12.50 12.78
N VAL A 85 -10.81 -13.83 12.61
CA VAL A 85 -11.70 -14.53 11.69
C VAL A 85 -12.52 -15.56 12.45
N LEU A 86 -13.85 -15.51 12.28
CA LEU A 86 -14.72 -16.59 12.74
C LEU A 86 -14.43 -17.87 11.96
N LYS A 87 -14.27 -18.99 12.67
CA LYS A 87 -13.93 -20.28 12.06
C LYS A 87 -14.91 -20.70 10.96
N GLU A 88 -16.18 -20.40 11.13
CA GLU A 88 -17.24 -20.68 10.15
C GLU A 88 -17.18 -19.80 8.90
N GLU A 89 -16.51 -18.64 8.97
CA GLU A 89 -16.35 -17.70 7.85
C GLU A 89 -15.02 -17.91 7.09
N LEU A 90 -14.14 -18.78 7.59
CA LEU A 90 -12.75 -18.86 7.14
C LEU A 90 -12.61 -19.17 5.65
N ASP A 91 -13.38 -20.13 5.13
CA ASP A 91 -13.25 -20.54 3.74
C ASP A 91 -13.87 -19.52 2.77
N ASP A 92 -14.89 -18.79 3.21
CA ASP A 92 -15.57 -17.77 2.41
C ASP A 92 -14.82 -16.44 2.40
N ILE A 93 -14.18 -16.06 3.51
CA ILE A 93 -13.51 -14.76 3.65
C ILE A 93 -12.15 -14.71 2.93
N LYS A 94 -11.44 -15.85 2.86
CA LYS A 94 -10.13 -15.98 2.20
C LYS A 94 -10.12 -15.43 0.76
N PRO A 95 -10.98 -15.92 -0.16
CA PRO A 95 -10.99 -15.43 -1.53
C PRO A 95 -11.39 -13.96 -1.62
N VAL A 96 -12.23 -13.47 -0.71
CA VAL A 96 -12.64 -12.05 -0.64
C VAL A 96 -11.45 -11.16 -0.31
N ILE A 97 -10.65 -11.52 0.70
CA ILE A 97 -9.45 -10.79 1.11
C ILE A 97 -8.42 -10.81 -0.02
N LEU A 98 -8.08 -12.00 -0.54
CA LEU A 98 -7.07 -12.17 -1.60
C LEU A 98 -7.43 -11.35 -2.85
N ASN A 99 -8.65 -11.52 -3.37
CA ASN A 99 -9.11 -10.76 -4.53
C ASN A 99 -9.06 -9.25 -4.26
N SER A 100 -9.47 -8.81 -3.07
CA SER A 100 -9.46 -7.39 -2.74
C SER A 100 -8.05 -6.80 -2.68
N MET A 101 -7.07 -7.54 -2.16
CA MET A 101 -5.66 -7.12 -2.14
C MET A 101 -5.06 -7.08 -3.55
N GLN A 102 -5.25 -8.15 -4.33
CA GLN A 102 -4.66 -8.28 -5.67
C GLN A 102 -5.25 -7.29 -6.69
N THR A 103 -6.50 -6.85 -6.48
CA THR A 103 -7.21 -5.96 -7.43
C THR A 103 -7.46 -4.55 -6.92
N ALA A 104 -6.88 -4.17 -5.77
CA ALA A 104 -7.06 -2.86 -5.15
C ALA A 104 -6.60 -1.69 -6.03
N MET A 105 -5.53 -1.90 -6.79
CA MET A 105 -4.92 -0.88 -7.64
C MET A 105 -4.27 -1.56 -8.86
N LYS A 106 -4.56 -1.06 -10.05
CA LYS A 106 -3.90 -1.52 -11.28
C LYS A 106 -2.51 -0.92 -11.36
N LEU A 107 -1.51 -1.76 -11.57
CA LEU A 107 -0.14 -1.31 -11.81
C LEU A 107 0.11 -1.01 -13.30
N PRO A 108 1.08 -0.12 -13.61
CA PRO A 108 1.50 0.12 -14.98
C PRO A 108 1.99 -1.16 -15.66
N ASN A 109 1.88 -1.21 -16.99
CA ASN A 109 2.27 -2.36 -17.82
C ASN A 109 1.58 -3.69 -17.46
N GLU A 110 0.41 -3.62 -16.81
CA GLU A 110 -0.38 -4.79 -16.44
C GLU A 110 0.36 -5.78 -15.54
N VAL A 111 1.35 -5.31 -14.78
CA VAL A 111 2.03 -6.13 -13.78
C VAL A 111 1.01 -6.55 -12.71
N PRO A 112 0.82 -7.86 -12.45
CA PRO A 112 -0.12 -8.31 -11.44
C PRO A 112 0.40 -8.01 -10.03
N THR A 113 -0.51 -7.67 -9.12
CA THR A 113 -0.23 -7.63 -7.69
C THR A 113 -0.55 -9.00 -7.12
N ASP A 114 0.42 -9.63 -6.48
CA ASP A 114 0.21 -10.89 -5.79
C ASP A 114 0.07 -10.69 -4.28
N ALA A 115 -0.67 -11.58 -3.61
CA ALA A 115 -0.88 -11.55 -2.17
C ALA A 115 -0.95 -12.98 -1.66
N GLU A 116 -0.31 -13.23 -0.53
CA GLU A 116 -0.31 -14.52 0.16
C GLU A 116 -1.21 -14.44 1.40
N LEU A 117 -1.68 -15.60 1.85
CA LEU A 117 -2.52 -15.72 3.04
C LEU A 117 -2.08 -16.93 3.86
N GLY A 118 -1.78 -16.70 5.14
CA GLY A 118 -1.66 -17.73 6.15
C GLY A 118 -2.78 -17.66 7.17
N PHE A 119 -2.95 -18.73 7.95
CA PHE A 119 -3.91 -18.80 9.05
C PHE A 119 -3.32 -19.59 10.21
N GLY A 120 -3.64 -19.20 11.43
CA GLY A 120 -3.08 -19.80 12.64
C GLY A 120 -3.84 -19.37 13.88
N ASN A 121 -3.57 -20.01 15.02
CA ASN A 121 -4.20 -19.64 16.29
C ASN A 121 -3.53 -18.43 16.94
N ASN A 122 -2.38 -18.02 16.41
CA ASN A 122 -1.65 -16.82 16.77
C ASN A 122 -0.98 -16.26 15.52
N TRP A 123 -0.47 -15.03 15.62
CA TRP A 123 0.13 -14.34 14.50
C TRP A 123 1.36 -15.08 13.94
N LEU A 124 2.19 -15.68 14.79
CA LEU A 124 3.39 -16.42 14.35
C LEU A 124 3.03 -17.65 13.49
N GLU A 125 1.93 -18.34 13.79
CA GLU A 125 1.44 -19.47 12.98
C GLU A 125 0.78 -19.03 11.67
N ALA A 126 0.24 -17.80 11.63
CA ALA A 126 -0.46 -17.26 10.47
C ALA A 126 0.47 -16.55 9.46
N HIS A 127 1.72 -16.29 9.85
CA HIS A 127 2.77 -15.71 9.02
C HIS A 127 3.55 -16.81 8.28
#